data_AF-A0AB39Z9I7-F1
#
_entry.id   AF-A0AB39Z9I7-F1
#
_cell.length_a   1.000
_cell.length_b   1.000
_cell.length_c   1.000
_cell.angle_alpha   90.00
_cell.angle_beta   90.00
_cell.angle_gamma   90.00
#
_symmetry.space_group_name_H-M   'P 1'
#
loop_
_entity.id
_entity.type
_entity.pdbx_description
1 polymer ?
#
loop_
_entity_poly.entity_id
_entity_poly.type
_entity_poly.pdbx_seq_one_letter_code
_entity_poly.pdbx_strand_id
1 'polypeptide(L)'
;MMSISPPSGSFLKCYVCVSNEGRIWKEVIQCCTKNANELEKNLQNLQNALEKSHVGAKVICRGCNMQRYCSVSHLIQDRPEHQPLCQVLRDLQKVRKIDHPLLLHGKISNRTKLQFVISQLKLILWVKLGRPLTPREHQLIGDPAVCDVCFSTGDLLDCNGCAGVAFCSAEHHQLVSDYHSSKDCQTLALIATPFRQLDVLVNIQHFFQSCPIKESHLVEAFRNATSIQVSNTPWTDLESYQLFATCSSFSGIASLCLALTHISWIPHPDKAVIVYIVGATQETLIYFQDMHLNFLFLQFPNIHHLELHFMGKTLGQMGEIGLAFNERTVLKHFYPLSFSQFSCVCNVDPTLILILQPDFIGTGNITQDLVNLVQKNDPPDFDWQDCLLSIIRTFGVPICYTSISRLKAMSDFTAINEIARENNIDVKRAYNITDNPYREILPLHNPDPLDLERIVYANNYLEVVFTSIKH
;
A
#
# COMPACT_ATOMS: atom_id res chain seq x y z
N MET A 1 6.17 -8.37 -5.17
CA MET A 1 5.56 -7.10 -4.73
C MET A 1 5.02 -7.31 -3.33
N MET A 2 5.36 -6.44 -2.38
CA MET A 2 4.70 -6.46 -1.08
C MET A 2 3.22 -6.12 -1.31
N SER A 3 2.29 -7.01 -0.94
CA SER A 3 0.86 -6.70 -1.00
C SER A 3 0.58 -5.63 0.05
N ILE A 4 0.13 -4.46 -0.41
CA ILE A 4 -0.26 -3.35 0.44
C ILE A 4 -1.76 -3.48 0.68
N SER A 5 -2.12 -4.51 1.44
CA SER A 5 -3.50 -4.66 1.87
C SER A 5 -3.86 -3.55 2.87
N PRO A 6 -5.04 -2.92 2.76
CA PRO A 6 -5.44 -1.90 3.71
C PRO A 6 -5.48 -2.45 5.14
N PRO A 7 -5.18 -1.60 6.15
CA PRO A 7 -5.25 -2.01 7.55
C PRO A 7 -6.69 -2.39 7.91
N SER A 8 -6.85 -3.44 8.71
CA SER A 8 -8.16 -3.86 9.24
C SER A 8 -8.62 -3.00 10.44
N GLY A 9 -8.09 -1.78 10.58
CA GLY A 9 -8.37 -0.84 11.67
C GLY A 9 -7.38 -0.87 12.84
N SER A 10 -7.72 -0.25 13.98
CA SER A 10 -6.80 -0.15 15.14
C SER A 10 -6.49 -1.51 15.79
N PHE A 11 -5.21 -1.77 16.07
CA PHE A 11 -4.74 -2.89 16.90
C PHE A 11 -5.05 -2.73 18.41
N LEU A 12 -5.45 -1.53 18.85
CA LEU A 12 -5.86 -1.25 20.22
C LEU A 12 -7.36 -1.51 20.46
N LYS A 13 -8.15 -1.58 19.38
CA LYS A 13 -9.59 -1.82 19.43
C LYS A 13 -9.94 -3.29 19.25
N CYS A 14 -11.22 -3.60 19.47
CA CYS A 14 -11.75 -4.93 19.20
C CYS A 14 -11.79 -5.20 17.69
N TYR A 15 -11.00 -6.19 17.23
CA TYR A 15 -10.96 -6.58 15.82
C TYR A 15 -12.35 -6.88 15.23
N VAL A 16 -13.16 -7.66 15.95
CA VAL A 16 -14.52 -8.04 15.50
C VAL A 16 -15.43 -6.82 15.33
N CYS A 17 -15.35 -5.82 16.23
CA CYS A 17 -16.13 -4.60 16.07
C CYS A 17 -15.72 -3.86 14.79
N VAL A 18 -14.42 -3.64 14.60
CA VAL A 18 -13.92 -2.86 13.46
C VAL A 18 -14.17 -3.58 12.14
N SER A 19 -14.02 -4.90 12.11
CA SER A 19 -14.32 -5.72 10.93
C SER A 19 -15.81 -5.74 10.60
N ASN A 20 -16.68 -5.90 11.61
CA ASN A 20 -18.13 -5.84 11.40
C ASN A 20 -18.56 -4.48 10.88
N GLU A 21 -18.02 -3.38 11.43
CA GLU A 21 -18.33 -2.03 10.97
C GLU A 21 -17.94 -1.83 9.50
N GLY A 22 -16.72 -2.21 9.11
CA GLY A 22 -16.28 -2.17 7.71
C GLY A 22 -17.17 -3.00 6.79
N ARG A 23 -17.57 -4.21 7.21
CA ARG A 23 -18.49 -5.07 6.44
C ARG A 23 -19.86 -4.45 6.26
N ILE A 24 -20.46 -3.90 7.33
CA ILE A 24 -21.78 -3.27 7.26
C ILE A 24 -21.74 -2.05 6.34
N TRP A 25 -20.68 -1.23 6.39
CA TRP A 25 -20.52 -0.13 5.44
C TRP A 25 -20.45 -0.61 3.99
N LYS A 26 -19.72 -1.70 3.69
CA LYS A 26 -19.73 -2.30 2.34
C LYS A 26 -21.13 -2.72 1.91
N GLU A 27 -21.88 -3.38 2.80
CA GLU A 27 -23.26 -3.81 2.53
C GLU A 27 -24.20 -2.61 2.29
N VAL A 28 -24.11 -1.56 3.11
CA VAL A 28 -24.90 -0.32 2.94
C VAL A 28 -24.63 0.31 1.58
N ILE A 29 -23.35 0.48 1.21
CA ILE A 29 -22.96 1.06 -0.09
C ILE A 29 -23.50 0.22 -1.25
N GLN A 30 -23.44 -1.12 -1.14
CA GLN A 30 -23.98 -2.01 -2.16
C GLN A 30 -25.51 -1.94 -2.25
N CYS A 31 -26.22 -1.92 -1.12
CA CYS A 31 -27.70 -1.86 -1.09
C CYS A 31 -28.25 -0.52 -1.60
N CYS A 32 -27.55 0.60 -1.38
CA CYS A 32 -27.90 1.90 -1.96
C CYS A 32 -28.00 1.86 -3.50
N THR A 33 -27.41 0.86 -4.15
CA THR A 33 -27.49 0.70 -5.62
C THR A 33 -28.63 -0.20 -6.08
N LYS A 34 -29.32 -0.96 -5.20
CA LYS A 34 -30.21 -2.06 -5.63
C LYS A 34 -31.55 -2.23 -4.89
N ASN A 35 -31.77 -1.82 -3.63
CA ASN A 35 -33.08 -2.01 -2.93
C ASN A 35 -33.28 -1.13 -1.67
N ALA A 36 -34.46 -0.51 -1.51
CA ALA A 36 -34.78 0.41 -0.39
C ALA A 36 -35.11 -0.29 0.96
N ASN A 37 -35.76 -1.46 0.96
CA ASN A 37 -36.15 -2.14 2.21
C ASN A 37 -34.97 -2.79 2.96
N GLU A 38 -33.93 -3.22 2.23
CA GLU A 38 -32.69 -3.73 2.83
C GLU A 38 -31.83 -2.61 3.41
N LEU A 39 -31.93 -1.40 2.85
CA LEU A 39 -31.19 -0.23 3.30
C LEU A 39 -31.58 0.17 4.72
N GLU A 40 -32.88 0.25 5.04
CA GLU A 40 -33.36 0.63 6.39
C GLU A 40 -32.88 -0.37 7.46
N LYS A 41 -32.96 -1.67 7.17
CA LYS A 41 -32.44 -2.73 8.05
C LYS A 41 -30.92 -2.62 8.24
N ASN A 42 -30.17 -2.34 7.17
CA ASN A 42 -28.72 -2.20 7.23
C ASN A 42 -28.28 -0.94 7.97
N LEU A 43 -29.01 0.17 7.82
CA LEU A 43 -28.78 1.40 8.58
C LEU A 43 -29.04 1.19 10.08
N GLN A 44 -30.09 0.46 10.45
CA GLN A 44 -30.35 0.10 11.85
C GLN A 44 -29.25 -0.81 12.42
N ASN A 45 -28.77 -1.79 11.64
CA ASN A 45 -27.65 -2.64 12.04
C ASN A 45 -26.35 -1.84 12.19
N LEU A 46 -26.11 -0.87 11.31
CA LEU A 46 -24.96 0.03 11.36
C LEU A 46 -25.00 0.90 12.61
N GLN A 47 -26.14 1.52 12.94
CA GLN A 47 -26.30 2.30 14.15
C GLN A 47 -25.98 1.47 15.41
N ASN A 48 -26.54 0.26 15.50
CA ASN A 48 -26.26 -0.66 16.60
C ASN A 48 -24.78 -1.10 16.67
N ALA A 49 -24.09 -1.16 15.52
CA ALA A 49 -22.67 -1.51 15.44
C ALA A 49 -21.78 -0.33 15.84
N LEU A 50 -22.10 0.89 15.40
CA LEU A 50 -21.40 2.12 15.78
C LEU A 50 -21.48 2.37 17.29
N GLU A 51 -22.65 2.16 17.89
CA GLU A 51 -22.82 2.23 19.36
C GLU A 51 -21.92 1.23 20.11
N LYS A 52 -21.50 0.13 19.45
CA LYS A 52 -20.61 -0.90 20.00
C LYS A 52 -19.15 -0.79 19.52
N SER A 53 -18.86 -0.03 18.47
CA SER A 53 -17.52 0.06 17.86
C SER A 53 -16.55 0.92 18.66
N HIS A 54 -17.09 1.79 19.53
CA HIS A 54 -16.33 2.61 20.46
C HIS A 54 -16.00 1.92 21.79
N VAL A 55 -16.34 0.64 21.98
CA VAL A 55 -16.02 -0.08 23.22
C VAL A 55 -14.55 -0.50 23.18
N GLY A 56 -13.74 0.13 24.03
CA GLY A 56 -12.35 -0.25 24.27
C GLY A 56 -12.21 -1.74 24.60
N ALA A 57 -11.07 -2.33 24.22
CA ALA A 57 -10.84 -3.74 24.48
C ALA A 57 -10.79 -4.04 25.99
N LYS A 58 -11.58 -5.01 26.44
CA LYS A 58 -11.65 -5.46 27.84
C LYS A 58 -11.07 -6.85 28.05
N VAL A 59 -10.87 -7.59 26.97
CA VAL A 59 -10.41 -8.98 26.99
C VAL A 59 -9.24 -9.11 26.02
N ILE A 60 -8.14 -9.68 26.51
CA ILE A 60 -6.99 -10.06 25.69
C ILE A 60 -7.00 -11.59 25.55
N CYS A 61 -6.67 -12.09 24.36
CA CYS A 61 -6.53 -13.53 24.13
C CYS A 61 -5.44 -14.11 25.04
N ARG A 62 -5.83 -14.90 26.06
CA ARG A 62 -4.89 -15.53 27.01
C ARG A 62 -3.91 -16.52 26.39
N GLY A 63 -4.14 -16.93 25.14
CA GLY A 63 -3.28 -17.87 24.43
C GLY A 63 -2.03 -17.20 23.88
N CYS A 64 -2.21 -16.10 23.14
CA CYS A 64 -1.11 -15.38 22.48
C CYS A 64 -0.76 -14.05 23.15
N ASN A 65 -1.62 -13.52 24.01
CA ASN A 65 -1.53 -12.20 24.64
C ASN A 65 -1.45 -11.00 23.65
N MET A 66 -1.67 -11.21 22.35
CA MET A 66 -1.58 -10.19 21.30
C MET A 66 -2.95 -9.60 20.92
N GLN A 67 -3.95 -10.45 20.68
CA GLN A 67 -5.24 -10.03 20.12
C GLN A 67 -6.19 -9.52 21.20
N ARG A 68 -6.85 -8.39 20.90
CA ARG A 68 -7.74 -7.64 21.81
C ARG A 68 -9.20 -7.69 21.38
N TYR A 69 -10.11 -7.77 22.35
CA TYR A 69 -11.57 -7.83 22.17
C TYR A 69 -12.33 -7.01 23.22
N CYS A 70 -13.52 -6.52 22.89
CA CYS A 70 -14.38 -5.84 23.85
C CYS A 70 -15.15 -6.83 24.76
N SER A 71 -15.27 -8.11 24.38
CA SER A 71 -15.99 -9.12 25.14
C SER A 71 -15.50 -10.55 24.84
N VAL A 72 -15.87 -11.50 25.71
CA VAL A 72 -15.64 -12.94 25.49
C VAL A 72 -16.41 -13.46 24.28
N SER A 73 -17.59 -12.90 24.00
CA SER A 73 -18.39 -13.28 22.82
C SER A 73 -17.63 -12.98 21.52
N HIS A 74 -17.03 -11.80 21.39
CA HIS A 74 -16.21 -11.47 20.20
C HIS A 74 -14.93 -12.29 20.12
N LEU A 75 -14.32 -12.67 21.25
CA LEU A 75 -13.21 -13.62 21.25
C LEU A 75 -13.63 -14.97 20.67
N ILE A 76 -14.79 -15.50 21.09
CA ILE A 76 -15.32 -16.78 20.60
C ILE A 76 -15.64 -16.68 19.10
N GLN A 77 -16.26 -15.59 18.67
CA GLN A 77 -16.56 -15.34 17.24
C GLN A 77 -15.30 -15.35 16.38
N ASP A 78 -14.22 -14.74 16.85
CA ASP A 78 -12.95 -14.63 16.13
C ASP A 78 -12.08 -15.90 16.17
N ARG A 79 -12.38 -16.81 17.10
CA ARG A 79 -11.56 -17.99 17.37
C ARG A 79 -11.22 -18.82 16.13
N PRO A 80 -12.15 -19.12 15.19
CA PRO A 80 -11.83 -19.96 14.03
C PRO A 80 -10.70 -19.38 13.16
N GLU A 81 -10.70 -18.07 12.93
CA GLU A 81 -9.67 -17.39 12.13
C GLU A 81 -8.38 -17.16 12.92
N HIS A 82 -8.49 -16.82 14.21
CA HIS A 82 -7.35 -16.48 15.06
C HIS A 82 -6.57 -17.71 15.57
N GLN A 83 -7.23 -18.87 15.69
CA GLN A 83 -6.66 -20.06 16.34
C GLN A 83 -5.33 -20.56 15.74
N PRO A 84 -5.14 -20.63 14.41
CA PRO A 84 -3.88 -21.11 13.83
C PRO A 84 -2.66 -20.30 14.31
N LEU A 85 -2.70 -18.97 14.19
CA LEU A 85 -1.65 -18.08 14.66
C LEU A 85 -1.50 -18.15 16.19
N CYS A 86 -2.62 -18.17 16.92
CA CYS A 86 -2.62 -18.21 18.39
C CYS A 86 -1.90 -19.46 18.93
N GLN A 87 -2.09 -20.61 18.28
CA GLN A 87 -1.47 -21.87 18.69
C GLN A 87 0.06 -21.79 18.54
N VAL A 88 0.57 -21.28 17.42
CA VAL A 88 2.01 -21.12 17.19
C VAL A 88 2.64 -20.21 18.24
N LEU A 89 2.02 -19.06 18.53
CA LEU A 89 2.54 -18.12 19.54
C LEU A 89 2.52 -18.72 20.95
N ARG A 90 1.46 -19.45 21.30
CA ARG A 90 1.34 -20.13 22.59
C ARG A 90 2.41 -21.20 22.76
N ASP A 91 2.68 -21.97 21.72
CA ASP A 91 3.71 -23.02 21.76
C ASP A 91 5.11 -22.40 21.82
N LEU A 92 5.35 -21.30 21.09
CA LEU A 92 6.58 -20.53 21.19
C LEU A 92 6.81 -20.04 22.63
N GLN A 93 5.79 -19.47 23.28
CA GLN A 93 5.85 -19.02 24.66
C GLN A 93 6.23 -20.16 25.63
N LYS A 94 5.59 -21.33 25.49
CA LYS A 94 5.89 -22.51 26.32
C LYS A 94 7.31 -23.02 26.12
N VAL A 95 7.75 -23.17 24.87
CA VAL A 95 9.09 -23.68 24.52
C VAL A 95 10.18 -22.73 25.01
N ARG A 96 9.98 -21.42 24.86
CA ARG A 96 10.94 -20.39 25.27
C ARG A 96 10.82 -19.99 26.76
N LYS A 97 9.79 -20.47 27.46
CA LYS A 97 9.45 -20.09 28.85
C LYS A 97 9.35 -18.57 29.02
N ILE A 98 8.60 -17.94 28.11
CA ILE A 98 8.33 -16.49 28.12
C ILE A 98 6.84 -16.22 28.27
N ASP A 99 6.49 -15.13 28.96
CA ASP A 99 5.09 -14.78 29.25
C ASP A 99 4.40 -14.07 28.07
N HIS A 100 5.16 -13.52 27.13
CA HIS A 100 4.65 -12.77 25.99
C HIS A 100 5.52 -13.00 24.74
N PRO A 101 4.95 -13.13 23.52
CA PRO A 101 5.74 -13.39 22.30
C PRO A 101 6.79 -12.31 22.01
N LEU A 102 6.47 -11.05 22.30
CA LEU A 102 7.40 -9.92 22.13
C LEU A 102 8.64 -9.96 23.05
N LEU A 103 8.67 -10.85 24.04
CA LEU A 103 9.82 -11.04 24.93
C LEU A 103 10.77 -12.14 24.44
N LEU A 104 10.68 -12.56 23.18
CA LEU A 104 11.53 -13.59 22.56
C LEU A 104 13.03 -13.35 22.81
N HIS A 105 13.46 -12.08 22.82
CA HIS A 105 14.83 -11.66 23.10
C HIS A 105 14.95 -10.82 24.39
N GLY A 106 14.08 -11.11 25.36
CA GLY A 106 13.97 -10.37 26.62
C GLY A 106 13.27 -9.02 26.47
N LYS A 107 13.47 -8.12 27.46
CA LYS A 107 12.83 -6.80 27.49
C LYS A 107 13.18 -5.97 26.26
N ILE A 108 12.16 -5.31 25.68
CA ILE A 108 12.33 -4.36 24.58
C ILE A 108 12.83 -3.03 25.15
N SER A 109 13.98 -2.57 24.64
CA SER A 109 14.64 -1.35 25.11
C SER A 109 14.40 -0.14 24.19
N ASN A 110 14.11 -0.39 22.92
CA ASN A 110 13.90 0.64 21.89
C ASN A 110 13.13 0.07 20.69
N ARG A 111 12.73 0.94 19.75
CA ARG A 111 12.01 0.55 18.54
C ARG A 111 12.78 -0.41 17.65
N THR A 112 14.09 -0.26 17.50
CA THR A 112 14.92 -1.18 16.70
C THR A 112 14.83 -2.62 17.22
N LYS A 113 14.89 -2.80 18.54
CA LYS A 113 14.72 -4.12 19.16
C LYS A 113 13.31 -4.66 19.00
N LEU A 114 12.28 -3.80 19.08
CA LEU A 114 10.90 -4.20 18.79
C LEU A 114 10.78 -4.73 17.35
N GLN A 115 11.28 -3.99 16.36
CA GLN A 115 11.21 -4.40 14.96
C GLN A 115 11.96 -5.69 14.70
N PHE A 116 13.15 -5.85 15.30
CA PHE A 116 13.89 -7.12 15.21
C PHE A 116 13.07 -8.31 15.73
N VAL A 117 12.40 -8.17 16.89
CA VAL A 117 11.52 -9.21 17.44
C VAL A 117 10.32 -9.47 16.51
N ILE A 118 9.71 -8.42 15.96
CA ILE A 118 8.60 -8.53 15.00
C ILE A 118 9.02 -9.34 13.77
N SER A 119 10.19 -9.06 13.18
CA SER A 119 10.72 -9.83 12.04
C SER A 119 10.89 -11.31 12.37
N GLN A 120 11.48 -11.61 13.52
CA GLN A 120 11.68 -12.99 13.97
C GLN A 120 10.34 -13.70 14.20
N LEU A 121 9.35 -13.01 14.78
CA LEU A 121 8.02 -13.57 14.97
C LEU A 121 7.31 -13.84 13.63
N LYS A 122 7.37 -12.90 12.67
CA LYS A 122 6.82 -13.09 11.32
C LYS A 122 7.44 -14.31 10.64
N LEU A 123 8.77 -14.46 10.70
CA LEU A 123 9.48 -15.62 10.15
C LEU A 123 9.06 -16.94 10.83
N ILE A 124 9.02 -16.98 12.16
CA ILE A 124 8.60 -18.17 12.92
C ILE A 124 7.17 -18.56 12.54
N LEU A 125 6.26 -17.59 12.48
CA LEU A 125 4.86 -17.83 12.14
C LEU A 125 4.73 -18.39 10.73
N TRP A 126 5.41 -17.81 9.75
CA TRP A 126 5.38 -18.26 8.36
C TRP A 126 5.86 -19.72 8.23
N VAL A 127 6.99 -20.06 8.87
CA VAL A 127 7.54 -21.43 8.88
C VAL A 127 6.56 -22.41 9.54
N LYS A 128 5.98 -22.04 10.69
CA LYS A 128 5.13 -22.94 11.50
C LYS A 128 3.71 -23.09 10.98
N LEU A 129 3.18 -22.07 10.30
CA LEU A 129 1.86 -22.12 9.67
C LEU A 129 1.90 -22.84 8.33
N GLY A 130 3.05 -22.93 7.67
CA GLY A 130 3.16 -23.60 6.36
C GLY A 130 2.48 -22.83 5.23
N ARG A 131 2.18 -21.54 5.42
CA ARG A 131 1.57 -20.65 4.44
C ARG A 131 2.00 -19.20 4.68
N PRO A 132 1.89 -18.31 3.68
CA PRO A 132 2.01 -16.87 3.90
C PRO A 132 1.07 -16.36 4.99
N LEU A 133 1.53 -15.33 5.71
CA LEU A 133 0.71 -14.63 6.69
C LEU A 133 -0.41 -13.86 5.98
N THR A 134 -1.60 -13.86 6.55
CA THR A 134 -2.69 -13.03 6.04
C THR A 134 -2.42 -11.55 6.34
N PRO A 135 -3.04 -10.59 5.62
CA PRO A 135 -2.92 -9.17 5.91
C PRO A 135 -3.18 -8.82 7.38
N ARG A 136 -4.19 -9.46 7.97
CA ARG A 136 -4.53 -9.34 9.38
C ARG A 136 -3.40 -9.83 10.31
N GLU A 137 -2.79 -10.97 9.99
CA GLU A 137 -1.68 -11.52 10.77
C GLU A 137 -0.44 -10.61 10.68
N HIS A 138 -0.16 -10.07 9.47
CA HIS A 138 0.87 -9.05 9.27
C HIS A 138 0.64 -7.83 10.16
N GLN A 139 -0.59 -7.34 10.24
CA GLN A 139 -0.95 -6.19 11.05
C GLN A 139 -0.85 -6.49 12.56
N LEU A 140 -1.40 -7.62 13.02
CA LEU A 140 -1.40 -7.99 14.44
C LEU A 140 0.03 -8.13 15.01
N ILE A 141 0.97 -8.62 14.20
CA ILE A 141 2.37 -8.80 14.61
C ILE A 141 3.20 -7.55 14.31
N GLY A 142 2.92 -6.86 13.20
CA GLY A 142 3.64 -5.66 12.78
C GLY A 142 3.38 -4.45 13.65
N ASP A 143 2.15 -4.31 14.15
CA ASP A 143 1.71 -3.17 14.97
C ASP A 143 1.16 -3.67 16.31
N PRO A 144 2.00 -4.22 17.20
CA PRO A 144 1.52 -4.78 18.44
C PRO A 144 1.06 -3.68 19.42
N ALA A 145 0.06 -4.02 20.23
CA ALA A 145 -0.39 -3.16 21.32
C ALA A 145 0.66 -3.07 22.45
N VAL A 146 1.51 -2.05 22.38
CA VAL A 146 2.56 -1.75 23.37
C VAL A 146 2.55 -0.28 23.78
N CYS A 147 3.07 0.03 24.97
CA CYS A 147 3.34 1.41 25.34
C CYS A 147 4.41 2.00 24.42
N ASP A 148 4.16 3.17 23.83
CA ASP A 148 5.07 3.78 22.86
C ASP A 148 6.39 4.30 23.47
N VAL A 149 6.44 4.44 24.80
CA VAL A 149 7.61 4.88 25.57
C VAL A 149 8.45 3.71 26.06
N CYS A 150 7.82 2.76 26.77
CA CYS A 150 8.54 1.68 27.47
C CYS A 150 8.32 0.28 26.88
N PHE A 151 7.50 0.16 25.83
CA PHE A 151 7.18 -1.08 25.13
C PHE A 151 6.54 -2.19 26.00
N SER A 152 5.95 -1.82 27.14
CA SER A 152 5.19 -2.76 27.98
C SER A 152 3.87 -3.17 27.32
N THR A 153 3.40 -4.38 27.58
CA THR A 153 2.17 -4.97 27.03
C THR A 153 1.02 -5.08 28.03
N GLY A 154 1.16 -4.45 29.21
CA GLY A 154 0.19 -4.53 30.31
C GLY A 154 -1.10 -3.73 30.06
N ASP A 155 -1.61 -3.09 31.12
CA ASP A 155 -2.77 -2.23 31.02
C ASP A 155 -2.40 -0.96 30.23
N LEU A 156 -2.91 -0.89 29.00
CA LEU A 156 -2.64 0.20 28.08
C LEU A 156 -3.87 1.06 27.91
N LEU A 157 -3.66 2.37 27.96
CA LEU A 157 -4.60 3.40 27.57
C LEU A 157 -4.24 3.87 26.16
N ASP A 158 -5.23 4.04 25.30
CA ASP A 158 -5.05 4.52 23.93
C ASP A 158 -5.28 6.03 23.80
N CYS A 159 -4.68 6.63 22.77
CA CYS A 159 -4.94 8.02 22.44
C CYS A 159 -6.40 8.20 21.97
N ASN A 160 -7.15 9.06 22.65
CA ASN A 160 -8.56 9.34 22.34
C ASN A 160 -8.80 9.86 20.91
N GLY A 161 -7.79 10.49 20.30
CA GLY A 161 -7.91 11.05 18.94
C GLY A 161 -7.75 10.02 17.84
N CYS A 162 -6.74 9.14 17.94
CA CYS A 162 -6.37 8.25 16.85
C CYS A 162 -6.50 6.75 17.14
N ALA A 163 -6.50 6.35 18.42
CA ALA A 163 -6.35 4.96 18.84
C ALA A 163 -5.21 4.21 18.12
N GLY A 164 -4.16 4.93 17.70
CA GLY A 164 -2.97 4.38 17.03
C GLY A 164 -1.71 4.42 17.91
N VAL A 165 -1.79 5.02 19.09
CA VAL A 165 -0.72 5.06 20.09
C VAL A 165 -1.28 4.67 21.44
N ALA A 166 -0.50 3.93 22.22
CA ALA A 166 -0.87 3.52 23.56
C ALA A 166 0.21 3.86 24.59
N PHE A 167 -0.20 4.01 25.84
CA PHE A 167 0.66 4.33 26.98
C PHE A 167 0.17 3.59 28.24
N CYS A 168 1.09 3.24 29.14
CA CYS A 168 0.78 2.45 30.33
C CYS A 168 0.56 3.30 31.61
N SER A 169 0.80 4.62 31.55
CA SER A 169 0.66 5.52 32.70
C SER A 169 0.42 6.95 32.24
N ALA A 170 -0.06 7.80 33.15
CA ALA A 170 -0.23 9.23 32.90
C ALA A 170 1.10 9.95 32.60
N GLU A 171 2.20 9.49 33.22
CA GLU A 171 3.55 10.02 32.94
C GLU A 171 3.97 9.70 31.50
N HIS A 172 3.77 8.46 31.05
CA HIS A 172 4.07 8.11 29.65
C HIS A 172 3.12 8.78 28.67
N HIS A 173 1.88 9.07 29.05
CA HIS A 173 0.98 9.87 28.22
C HIS A 173 1.54 11.28 27.96
N GLN A 174 2.09 11.93 28.99
CA GLN A 174 2.71 13.25 28.85
C GLN A 174 3.93 13.19 27.92
N LEU A 175 4.82 12.20 28.12
CA LEU A 175 5.98 12.00 27.24
C LEU A 175 5.60 11.71 25.78
N VAL A 176 4.54 10.94 25.56
CA VAL A 176 4.00 10.71 24.21
C VAL A 176 3.49 12.02 23.62
N SER A 177 2.78 12.83 24.40
CA SER A 177 2.20 14.10 23.94
C SER A 177 3.24 15.09 23.42
N ASP A 178 4.49 15.00 23.90
CA ASP A 178 5.60 15.87 23.45
C ASP A 178 6.03 15.61 22.00
N TYR A 179 5.90 14.37 21.50
CA TYR A 179 6.29 14.02 20.12
C TYR A 179 5.13 13.51 19.25
N HIS A 180 3.99 13.15 19.84
CA HIS A 180 2.76 12.80 19.14
C HIS A 180 2.01 14.09 18.77
N SER A 181 2.43 14.72 17.68
CA SER A 181 1.82 15.96 17.23
C SER A 181 0.38 15.75 16.77
N SER A 182 -0.38 16.84 16.66
CA SER A 182 -1.72 16.78 16.05
C SER A 182 -1.69 16.16 14.65
N LYS A 183 -0.63 16.37 13.86
CA LYS A 183 -0.50 15.78 12.53
C LYS A 183 -0.32 14.26 12.61
N ASP A 184 0.53 13.78 13.52
CA ASP A 184 0.73 12.34 13.73
C ASP A 184 -0.55 11.66 14.20
N CYS A 185 -1.30 12.32 15.08
CA CYS A 185 -2.61 11.85 15.52
C CYS A 185 -3.59 11.70 14.35
N GLN A 186 -3.70 12.70 13.48
CA GLN A 186 -4.55 12.66 12.30
C GLN A 186 -4.16 11.53 11.34
N THR A 187 -2.85 11.38 11.06
CA THR A 187 -2.35 10.30 10.20
C THR A 187 -2.63 8.92 10.79
N LEU A 188 -2.44 8.73 12.10
CA LEU A 188 -2.76 7.47 12.75
C LEU A 188 -4.28 7.21 12.80
N ALA A 189 -5.11 8.24 12.95
CA ALA A 189 -6.56 8.10 12.89
C ALA A 189 -7.02 7.59 11.51
N LEU A 190 -6.39 8.08 10.43
CA LEU A 190 -6.58 7.57 9.07
C LEU A 190 -6.19 6.11 8.90
N ILE A 191 -5.18 5.61 9.62
CA ILE A 191 -4.82 4.18 9.58
C ILE A 191 -5.85 3.35 10.37
N ALA A 192 -6.28 3.87 11.52
CA ALA A 192 -7.12 3.15 12.47
C ALA A 192 -8.61 3.13 12.11
N THR A 193 -9.05 4.00 11.18
CA THR A 193 -10.47 4.13 10.83
C THR A 193 -11.02 2.86 10.16
N PRO A 194 -12.24 2.41 10.52
CA PRO A 194 -12.91 1.27 9.90
C PRO A 194 -13.09 1.47 8.38
N PHE A 195 -13.19 2.72 7.92
CA PHE A 195 -13.35 3.04 6.50
C PHE A 195 -12.16 2.57 5.65
N ARG A 196 -10.97 2.33 6.24
CA ARG A 196 -9.82 1.78 5.49
C ARG A 196 -10.09 0.44 4.84
N GLN A 197 -11.05 -0.31 5.35
CA GLN A 197 -11.45 -1.58 4.78
C GLN A 197 -12.29 -1.42 3.50
N LEU A 198 -12.72 -0.20 3.14
CA LEU A 198 -13.58 0.07 1.99
C LEU A 198 -12.78 0.28 0.71
N ASP A 199 -13.16 -0.45 -0.34
CA ASP A 199 -12.53 -0.40 -1.67
C ASP A 199 -13.44 0.34 -2.66
N VAL A 200 -14.06 1.45 -2.24
CA VAL A 200 -15.03 2.19 -3.05
C VAL A 200 -14.52 3.59 -3.29
N LEU A 201 -14.38 3.93 -4.58
CA LEU A 201 -14.02 5.25 -5.04
C LEU A 201 -15.26 5.98 -5.56
N VAL A 202 -15.31 7.29 -5.35
CA VAL A 202 -16.27 8.18 -5.99
C VAL A 202 -15.90 8.32 -7.46
N ASN A 203 -16.86 8.07 -8.35
CA ASN A 203 -16.63 8.25 -9.79
C ASN A 203 -16.68 9.73 -10.17
N ILE A 204 -15.53 10.32 -10.47
CA ILE A 204 -15.42 11.73 -10.88
C ILE A 204 -15.63 11.85 -12.39
N GLN A 205 -16.67 12.58 -12.79
CA GLN A 205 -17.05 12.72 -14.20
C GLN A 205 -16.63 14.06 -14.81
N HIS A 206 -16.51 15.10 -14.00
CA HIS A 206 -16.28 16.46 -14.49
C HIS A 206 -14.87 16.95 -14.16
N PHE A 207 -14.19 17.43 -15.20
CA PHE A 207 -12.83 17.94 -15.16
C PHE A 207 -12.79 19.32 -15.79
N PHE A 208 -12.07 20.25 -15.16
CA PHE A 208 -12.17 21.69 -15.48
C PHE A 208 -10.84 22.31 -15.88
N GLN A 209 -9.82 22.23 -15.01
CA GLN A 209 -8.58 22.98 -15.18
C GLN A 209 -7.32 22.12 -15.01
N SER A 210 -6.37 22.28 -15.93
CA SER A 210 -5.03 21.69 -15.77
C SER A 210 -4.25 22.39 -14.65
N CYS A 211 -3.14 21.79 -14.23
CA CYS A 211 -2.27 22.35 -13.21
C CYS A 211 -0.81 22.32 -13.66
N PRO A 212 0.04 23.24 -13.15
CA PRO A 212 1.47 23.17 -13.41
C PRO A 212 2.05 21.96 -12.66
N ILE A 213 2.17 20.82 -13.34
CA ILE A 213 2.52 19.54 -12.71
C ILE A 213 3.82 19.59 -11.90
N LYS A 214 4.83 20.34 -12.35
CA LYS A 214 6.13 20.49 -11.64
C LYS A 214 6.05 21.32 -10.35
N GLU A 215 5.00 22.10 -10.16
CA GLU A 215 4.88 23.10 -9.09
C GLU A 215 3.72 22.78 -8.12
N SER A 216 2.99 21.69 -8.36
CA SER A 216 1.80 21.28 -7.60
C SER A 216 2.03 19.94 -6.89
N HIS A 217 1.08 19.57 -6.02
CA HIS A 217 1.00 18.25 -5.38
C HIS A 217 -0.37 17.60 -5.61
N LEU A 218 -0.54 16.34 -5.21
CA LEU A 218 -1.73 15.54 -5.50
C LEU A 218 -3.05 16.24 -5.15
N VAL A 219 -3.19 16.69 -3.89
CA VAL A 219 -4.42 17.32 -3.40
C VAL A 219 -4.76 18.62 -4.16
N GLU A 220 -3.76 19.45 -4.46
CA GLU A 220 -3.97 20.69 -5.21
C GLU A 220 -4.33 20.41 -6.67
N ALA A 221 -3.62 19.49 -7.31
CA ALA A 221 -3.90 19.09 -8.68
C ALA A 221 -5.31 18.47 -8.82
N PHE A 222 -5.70 17.63 -7.86
CA PHE A 222 -7.05 17.06 -7.79
C PHE A 222 -8.10 18.16 -7.62
N ARG A 223 -7.89 19.11 -6.71
CA ARG A 223 -8.81 20.24 -6.49
C ARG A 223 -8.93 21.11 -7.75
N ASN A 224 -7.82 21.44 -8.41
CA ASN A 224 -7.84 22.27 -9.62
C ASN A 224 -8.55 21.53 -10.78
N ALA A 225 -8.28 20.23 -10.91
CA ALA A 225 -8.88 19.41 -11.95
C ALA A 225 -10.39 19.21 -11.76
N THR A 226 -10.87 19.08 -10.53
CA THR A 226 -12.25 18.62 -10.23
C THR A 226 -13.13 19.67 -9.54
N SER A 227 -12.56 20.79 -9.08
CA SER A 227 -13.20 21.74 -8.17
C SER A 227 -13.67 21.14 -6.83
N ILE A 228 -13.22 19.94 -6.47
CA ILE A 228 -13.59 19.24 -5.24
C ILE A 228 -12.53 19.49 -4.17
N GLN A 229 -12.96 19.90 -2.98
CA GLN A 229 -12.09 20.02 -1.82
C GLN A 229 -12.14 18.75 -0.97
N VAL A 230 -10.97 18.19 -0.66
CA VAL A 230 -10.84 17.07 0.27
C VAL A 230 -10.80 17.56 1.72
N SER A 231 -11.45 16.81 2.62
CA SER A 231 -11.47 17.11 4.04
C SER A 231 -10.09 16.94 4.66
N ASN A 232 -9.79 17.74 5.70
CA ASN A 232 -8.62 17.56 6.56
C ASN A 232 -8.86 16.55 7.69
N THR A 233 -10.11 16.09 7.87
CA THR A 233 -10.50 15.06 8.84
C THR A 233 -11.25 13.89 8.19
N PRO A 234 -10.72 13.28 7.11
CA PRO A 234 -11.43 12.26 6.32
C PRO A 234 -11.81 10.99 7.10
N TRP A 235 -11.34 10.77 8.32
CA TRP A 235 -11.71 9.61 9.15
C TRP A 235 -13.00 9.80 9.94
N THR A 236 -13.65 10.98 9.89
CA THR A 236 -14.83 11.28 10.71
C THR A 236 -16.14 10.77 10.12
N ASP A 237 -16.22 10.64 8.81
CA ASP A 237 -17.42 10.25 8.08
C ASP A 237 -17.06 9.57 6.75
N LEU A 238 -18.01 8.79 6.23
CA LEU A 238 -17.81 7.97 5.05
C LEU A 238 -17.57 8.81 3.78
N GLU A 239 -18.34 9.87 3.58
CA GLU A 239 -18.27 10.70 2.37
C GLU A 239 -16.91 11.38 2.25
N SER A 240 -16.46 12.01 3.33
CA SER A 240 -15.13 12.61 3.42
C SER A 240 -14.02 11.58 3.20
N TYR A 241 -14.15 10.37 3.77
CA TYR A 241 -13.20 9.29 3.55
C TYR A 241 -13.15 8.87 2.08
N GLN A 242 -14.30 8.64 1.44
CA GLN A 242 -14.38 8.19 0.06
C GLN A 242 -13.76 9.23 -0.89
N LEU A 243 -14.06 10.51 -0.72
CA LEU A 243 -13.43 11.58 -1.52
C LEU A 243 -11.92 11.65 -1.30
N PHE A 244 -11.45 11.47 -0.07
CA PHE A 244 -10.01 11.44 0.23
C PHE A 244 -9.33 10.22 -0.39
N ALA A 245 -9.95 9.05 -0.32
CA ALA A 245 -9.45 7.82 -0.96
C ALA A 245 -9.44 7.93 -2.49
N THR A 246 -10.48 8.55 -3.08
CA THR A 246 -10.52 8.89 -4.50
C THR A 246 -9.41 9.85 -4.88
N CYS A 247 -9.16 10.91 -4.13
CA CYS A 247 -8.01 11.77 -4.38
C CYS A 247 -6.68 10.98 -4.33
N SER A 248 -6.52 10.04 -3.37
CA SER A 248 -5.35 9.17 -3.28
C SER A 248 -5.15 8.31 -4.53
N SER A 249 -6.22 7.79 -5.14
CA SER A 249 -6.13 6.95 -6.34
C SER A 249 -5.63 7.68 -7.58
N PHE A 250 -5.54 9.01 -7.59
CA PHE A 250 -4.88 9.75 -8.67
C PHE A 250 -3.34 9.67 -8.59
N SER A 251 -2.78 9.10 -7.53
CA SER A 251 -1.33 9.05 -7.34
C SER A 251 -0.58 8.41 -8.51
N GLY A 252 -1.00 7.24 -8.99
CA GLY A 252 -0.30 6.54 -10.07
C GLY A 252 -0.31 7.34 -11.38
N ILE A 253 -1.48 7.82 -11.82
CA ILE A 253 -1.58 8.60 -13.06
C ILE A 253 -0.88 9.96 -12.95
N ALA A 254 -0.94 10.62 -11.80
CA ALA A 254 -0.30 11.90 -11.60
C ALA A 254 1.22 11.77 -11.49
N SER A 255 1.72 10.66 -10.93
CA SER A 255 3.15 10.31 -10.95
C SER A 255 3.64 10.07 -12.38
N LEU A 256 2.85 9.39 -13.21
CA LEU A 256 3.11 9.26 -14.64
C LEU A 256 3.14 10.64 -15.32
N CYS A 257 2.17 11.51 -15.02
CA CYS A 257 2.14 12.87 -15.56
C CYS A 257 3.41 13.64 -15.17
N LEU A 258 3.85 13.57 -13.92
CA LEU A 258 5.10 14.19 -13.46
C LEU A 258 6.30 13.65 -14.23
N ALA A 259 6.41 12.32 -14.36
CA ALA A 259 7.48 11.68 -15.12
C ALA A 259 7.52 12.14 -16.59
N LEU A 260 6.35 12.26 -17.25
CA LEU A 260 6.23 12.77 -18.62
C LEU A 260 6.78 14.21 -18.78
N THR A 261 6.84 15.00 -17.70
CA THR A 261 7.40 16.36 -17.75
C THR A 261 8.93 16.42 -17.67
N HIS A 262 9.58 15.28 -17.36
CA HIS A 262 11.04 15.14 -17.23
C HIS A 262 11.68 14.47 -18.44
N ILE A 263 10.88 14.07 -19.44
CA ILE A 263 11.34 13.37 -20.63
C ILE A 263 11.15 14.26 -21.85
N SER A 264 12.05 14.13 -22.84
CA SER A 264 11.92 14.85 -24.11
C SER A 264 11.13 14.00 -25.08
N TRP A 265 9.87 14.37 -25.30
CA TRP A 265 9.01 13.76 -26.31
C TRP A 265 8.21 14.87 -27.00
N ILE A 266 7.91 14.66 -28.28
CA ILE A 266 7.13 15.60 -29.07
C ILE A 266 5.74 14.99 -29.24
N PRO A 267 4.70 15.52 -28.58
CA PRO A 267 3.34 15.09 -28.85
C PRO A 267 3.01 15.41 -30.31
N HIS A 268 2.76 14.37 -31.10
CA HIS A 268 2.25 14.50 -32.46
C HIS A 268 0.86 13.86 -32.49
N PRO A 269 -0.18 14.52 -33.02
CA PRO A 269 -1.55 13.99 -32.99
C PRO A 269 -1.65 12.57 -33.57
N ASP A 270 -0.92 12.30 -34.65
CA ASP A 270 -0.91 10.99 -35.31
C ASP A 270 -0.03 9.92 -34.64
N LYS A 271 0.77 10.28 -33.61
CA LYS A 271 1.64 9.33 -32.91
C LYS A 271 1.03 8.92 -31.58
N ALA A 272 0.98 7.61 -31.36
CA ALA A 272 0.60 7.05 -30.08
C ALA A 272 1.66 7.35 -29.01
N VAL A 273 1.20 7.74 -27.83
CA VAL A 273 2.00 7.70 -26.60
C VAL A 273 1.85 6.31 -26.02
N ILE A 274 2.95 5.55 -25.99
CA ILE A 274 2.96 4.15 -25.57
C ILE A 274 3.61 4.04 -24.19
N VAL A 275 2.84 3.65 -23.18
CA VAL A 275 3.31 3.47 -21.81
C VAL A 275 3.31 1.99 -21.46
N TYR A 276 4.47 1.46 -21.10
CA TYR A 276 4.60 0.09 -20.61
C TYR A 276 4.54 0.10 -19.08
N ILE A 277 3.51 -0.53 -18.51
CA ILE A 277 3.31 -0.67 -17.06
C ILE A 277 3.79 -2.05 -16.65
N VAL A 278 5.04 -2.12 -16.17
CA VAL A 278 5.73 -3.38 -15.86
C VAL A 278 5.52 -3.77 -14.40
N GLY A 279 5.30 -5.06 -14.16
CA GLY A 279 4.95 -5.60 -12.85
C GLY A 279 3.50 -5.33 -12.45
N ALA A 280 2.62 -5.03 -13.41
CA ALA A 280 1.25 -4.66 -13.15
C ALA A 280 0.46 -5.76 -12.42
N THR A 281 -0.30 -5.36 -11.41
CA THR A 281 -1.23 -6.19 -10.64
C THR A 281 -2.67 -5.69 -10.81
N GLN A 282 -3.65 -6.41 -10.26
CA GLN A 282 -5.04 -5.90 -10.21
C GLN A 282 -5.13 -4.57 -9.45
N GLU A 283 -4.35 -4.41 -8.38
CA GLU A 283 -4.25 -3.16 -7.61
C GLU A 283 -3.68 -2.02 -8.48
N THR A 284 -2.76 -2.31 -9.41
CA THR A 284 -2.22 -1.31 -10.33
C THR A 284 -3.29 -0.69 -11.22
N LEU A 285 -4.32 -1.45 -11.60
CA LEU A 285 -5.36 -1.00 -12.53
C LEU A 285 -6.22 0.13 -11.95
N ILE A 286 -6.28 0.27 -10.62
CA ILE A 286 -7.05 1.34 -9.98
C ILE A 286 -6.57 2.72 -10.41
N TYR A 287 -5.27 2.88 -10.70
CA TYR A 287 -4.68 4.16 -11.10
C TYR A 287 -4.99 4.55 -12.56
N PHE A 288 -5.63 3.68 -13.35
CA PHE A 288 -5.85 3.88 -14.79
C PHE A 288 -7.32 3.73 -15.21
N GLN A 289 -8.25 3.94 -14.27
CA GLN A 289 -9.68 4.07 -14.60
C GLN A 289 -9.97 5.36 -15.40
N ASP A 290 -11.15 5.45 -15.99
CA ASP A 290 -11.51 6.52 -16.94
C ASP A 290 -11.36 7.93 -16.35
N MET A 291 -11.70 8.11 -15.07
CA MET A 291 -11.48 9.40 -14.37
C MET A 291 -10.00 9.79 -14.27
N HIS A 292 -9.11 8.82 -14.11
CA HIS A 292 -7.66 9.05 -14.09
C HIS A 292 -7.15 9.43 -15.47
N LEU A 293 -7.66 8.78 -16.53
CA LEU A 293 -7.33 9.10 -17.91
C LEU A 293 -7.80 10.50 -18.29
N ASN A 294 -8.98 10.92 -17.84
CA ASN A 294 -9.45 12.30 -18.00
C ASN A 294 -8.50 13.31 -17.37
N PHE A 295 -7.95 13.01 -16.19
CA PHE A 295 -6.91 13.84 -15.58
C PHE A 295 -5.65 13.91 -16.45
N LEU A 296 -5.15 12.79 -16.97
CA LEU A 296 -3.99 12.77 -17.86
C LEU A 296 -4.22 13.64 -19.11
N PHE A 297 -5.37 13.49 -19.77
CA PHE A 297 -5.71 14.27 -20.96
C PHE A 297 -5.92 15.76 -20.67
N LEU A 298 -6.31 16.10 -19.45
CA LEU A 298 -6.36 17.50 -19.00
C LEU A 298 -4.96 18.11 -18.90
N GLN A 299 -3.97 17.34 -18.42
CA GLN A 299 -2.59 17.83 -18.32
C GLN A 299 -1.86 17.84 -19.68
N PHE A 300 -2.19 16.89 -20.56
CA PHE A 300 -1.56 16.72 -21.87
C PHE A 300 -2.61 16.72 -22.99
N PRO A 301 -3.18 17.90 -23.34
CA PRO A 301 -4.28 17.98 -24.30
C PRO A 301 -3.91 17.49 -25.71
N ASN A 302 -2.61 17.52 -26.06
CA ASN A 302 -2.08 17.11 -27.36
C ASN A 302 -1.95 15.59 -27.53
N ILE A 303 -2.24 14.78 -26.51
CA ILE A 303 -2.27 13.31 -26.63
C ILE A 303 -3.64 12.90 -27.19
N HIS A 304 -3.67 12.40 -28.42
CA HIS A 304 -4.88 11.87 -29.07
C HIS A 304 -4.95 10.35 -29.05
N HIS A 305 -3.80 9.67 -29.08
CA HIS A 305 -3.69 8.23 -29.06
C HIS A 305 -2.82 7.81 -27.87
N LEU A 306 -3.39 7.06 -26.93
CA LEU A 306 -2.70 6.54 -25.75
C LEU A 306 -2.79 5.03 -25.74
N GLU A 307 -1.65 4.35 -25.61
CA GLU A 307 -1.59 2.91 -25.42
C GLU A 307 -0.98 2.59 -24.06
N LEU A 308 -1.70 1.79 -23.27
CA LEU A 308 -1.28 1.32 -21.95
C LEU A 308 -1.08 -0.19 -22.02
N HIS A 309 0.17 -0.64 -21.90
CA HIS A 309 0.52 -2.05 -21.95
C HIS A 309 0.83 -2.55 -20.53
N PHE A 310 -0.11 -3.27 -19.92
CA PHE A 310 0.02 -3.82 -18.58
C PHE A 310 0.67 -5.20 -18.63
N MET A 311 1.82 -5.37 -17.98
CA MET A 311 2.59 -6.61 -17.99
C MET A 311 2.81 -7.10 -16.56
N GLY A 312 2.29 -8.29 -16.24
CA GLY A 312 2.50 -8.91 -14.93
C GLY A 312 1.85 -10.28 -14.81
N LYS A 313 2.57 -11.24 -14.21
CA LYS A 313 2.12 -12.65 -14.09
C LYS A 313 0.80 -12.83 -13.33
N THR A 314 0.44 -11.89 -12.46
CA THR A 314 -0.80 -11.94 -11.67
C THR A 314 -1.99 -11.27 -12.37
N LEU A 315 -1.79 -10.74 -13.57
CA LEU A 315 -2.90 -10.28 -14.39
C LEU A 315 -3.73 -11.49 -14.84
N GLY A 316 -5.00 -11.22 -15.15
CA GLY A 316 -5.93 -12.26 -15.60
C GLY A 316 -5.60 -12.77 -17.00
N GLN A 317 -6.58 -12.75 -17.90
CA GLN A 317 -6.36 -13.23 -19.27
C GLN A 317 -5.69 -12.15 -20.13
N MET A 318 -4.93 -12.60 -21.13
CA MET A 318 -4.42 -11.74 -22.18
C MET A 318 -5.59 -11.12 -22.95
N GLY A 319 -5.49 -9.83 -23.27
CA GLY A 319 -6.58 -9.16 -23.97
C GLY A 319 -6.32 -7.69 -24.26
N GLU A 320 -7.29 -7.07 -24.92
CA GLU A 320 -7.28 -5.66 -25.30
C GLU A 320 -8.64 -5.03 -24.99
N ILE A 321 -8.61 -3.79 -24.50
CA ILE A 321 -9.80 -2.97 -24.28
C ILE A 321 -9.57 -1.60 -24.93
N GLY A 322 -10.40 -1.28 -25.92
CA GLY A 322 -10.44 0.04 -26.55
C GLY A 322 -11.49 0.94 -25.89
N LEU A 323 -11.11 2.19 -25.63
CA LEU A 323 -11.96 3.22 -25.04
C LEU A 323 -11.87 4.50 -25.90
N ALA A 324 -13.02 5.13 -26.13
CA ALA A 324 -13.10 6.41 -26.85
C ALA A 324 -13.35 7.56 -25.86
N PHE A 325 -12.56 8.63 -25.96
CA PHE A 325 -12.63 9.82 -25.10
C PHE A 325 -12.64 11.07 -25.98
N ASN A 326 -13.81 11.58 -26.38
CA ASN A 326 -13.98 12.84 -27.16
C ASN A 326 -12.80 13.16 -28.11
N GLU A 327 -12.79 12.56 -29.31
CA GLU A 327 -11.72 12.68 -30.32
C GLU A 327 -10.36 12.06 -29.95
N ARG A 328 -10.29 11.32 -28.84
CA ARG A 328 -9.13 10.55 -28.41
C ARG A 328 -9.44 9.07 -28.31
N THR A 329 -8.41 8.25 -28.44
CA THR A 329 -8.49 6.79 -28.30
C THR A 329 -7.51 6.31 -27.24
N VAL A 330 -7.98 5.43 -26.35
CA VAL A 330 -7.13 4.72 -25.39
C VAL A 330 -7.23 3.23 -25.68
N LEU A 331 -6.08 2.57 -25.87
CA LEU A 331 -5.99 1.12 -25.92
C LEU A 331 -5.31 0.61 -24.65
N LYS A 332 -5.93 -0.35 -23.97
CA LYS A 332 -5.36 -1.04 -22.81
C LYS A 332 -5.07 -2.48 -23.22
N HIS A 333 -3.80 -2.86 -23.23
CA HIS A 333 -3.35 -4.23 -23.50
C HIS A 333 -2.94 -4.91 -22.20
N PHE A 334 -3.32 -6.18 -22.04
CA PHE A 334 -3.04 -6.96 -20.85
C PHE A 334 -2.21 -8.18 -21.22
N TYR A 335 -1.05 -8.31 -20.57
CA TYR A 335 -0.10 -9.39 -20.80
C TYR A 335 0.19 -10.10 -19.47
N PRO A 336 -0.33 -11.33 -19.25
CA PRO A 336 -0.06 -12.12 -18.05
C PRO A 336 1.34 -12.77 -18.11
N LEU A 337 2.36 -11.95 -18.40
CA LEU A 337 3.73 -12.33 -18.69
C LEU A 337 4.68 -11.43 -17.89
N SER A 338 5.93 -11.86 -17.71
CA SER A 338 7.00 -10.94 -17.27
C SER A 338 7.45 -10.02 -18.42
N PHE A 339 8.14 -8.92 -18.09
CA PHE A 339 8.70 -8.04 -19.12
C PHE A 339 9.76 -8.75 -19.97
N SER A 340 10.59 -9.60 -19.35
CA SER A 340 11.59 -10.38 -20.08
C SER A 340 10.93 -11.29 -21.13
N GLN A 341 9.86 -12.00 -20.75
CA GLN A 341 9.08 -12.84 -21.67
C GLN A 341 8.43 -12.02 -22.79
N PHE A 342 7.81 -10.89 -22.45
CA PHE A 342 7.21 -9.98 -23.43
C PHE A 342 8.24 -9.46 -24.44
N SER A 343 9.42 -9.04 -23.97
CA SER A 343 10.49 -8.49 -24.82
C SER A 343 11.06 -9.50 -25.82
N CYS A 344 10.90 -10.80 -25.58
CA CYS A 344 11.32 -11.85 -26.50
C CYS A 344 10.35 -12.05 -27.68
N VAL A 345 9.08 -11.66 -27.52
CA VAL A 345 8.02 -11.95 -28.51
C VAL A 345 7.48 -10.71 -29.19
N CYS A 346 7.64 -9.53 -28.58
CA CYS A 346 7.13 -8.26 -29.08
C CYS A 346 8.28 -7.28 -29.32
N ASN A 347 8.11 -6.40 -30.31
CA ASN A 347 9.04 -5.29 -30.51
C ASN A 347 8.88 -4.28 -29.34
N VAL A 348 10.00 -3.88 -28.75
CA VAL A 348 10.02 -2.98 -27.60
C VAL A 348 10.37 -1.57 -28.07
N ASP A 349 9.35 -0.72 -28.23
CA ASP A 349 9.52 0.70 -28.59
C ASP A 349 8.52 1.60 -27.82
N PRO A 350 8.52 1.56 -26.47
CA PRO A 350 7.63 2.41 -25.70
C PRO A 350 8.12 3.86 -25.65
N THR A 351 7.19 4.80 -25.45
CA THR A 351 7.52 6.18 -25.08
C THR A 351 8.11 6.25 -23.67
N LEU A 352 7.60 5.42 -22.75
CA LEU A 352 8.04 5.37 -21.36
C LEU A 352 7.73 4.01 -20.73
N ILE A 353 8.63 3.56 -19.84
CA ILE A 353 8.40 2.41 -18.97
C ILE A 353 8.05 2.94 -17.57
N LEU A 354 6.90 2.52 -17.04
CA LEU A 354 6.42 2.83 -15.69
C LEU A 354 6.40 1.56 -14.84
N ILE A 355 6.98 1.65 -13.64
CA ILE A 355 7.03 0.54 -12.68
C ILE A 355 6.57 1.05 -11.33
N LEU A 356 5.39 0.64 -10.88
CA LEU A 356 4.85 1.11 -9.61
C LEU A 356 5.32 0.17 -8.49
N GLN A 357 6.11 0.71 -7.57
CA GLN A 357 6.59 0.01 -6.36
C GLN A 357 7.27 -1.34 -6.68
N PRO A 358 8.35 -1.34 -7.48
CA PRO A 358 9.09 -2.56 -7.75
C PRO A 358 9.72 -3.14 -6.48
N ASP A 359 10.15 -4.39 -6.59
CA ASP A 359 10.96 -5.03 -5.56
C ASP A 359 12.16 -5.71 -6.21
N PHE A 360 13.09 -4.93 -6.79
CA PHE A 360 14.14 -5.48 -7.65
C PHE A 360 15.10 -6.41 -6.92
N ILE A 361 15.33 -6.17 -5.63
CA ILE A 361 16.18 -7.01 -4.77
C ILE A 361 15.38 -8.18 -4.14
N GLY A 362 14.06 -8.19 -4.27
CA GLY A 362 13.20 -9.18 -3.60
C GLY A 362 13.21 -9.02 -2.07
N THR A 363 13.47 -7.82 -1.55
CA THR A 363 13.50 -7.57 -0.09
C THR A 363 12.17 -7.90 0.58
N GLY A 364 11.06 -7.72 -0.12
CA GLY A 364 9.73 -8.13 0.33
C GLY A 364 9.53 -9.64 0.38
N ASN A 365 10.34 -10.40 -0.38
CA ASN A 365 10.25 -11.86 -0.48
C ASN A 365 11.32 -12.60 0.34
N ILE A 366 12.34 -11.92 0.89
CA ILE A 366 13.42 -12.56 1.69
C ILE A 366 12.88 -13.54 2.73
N THR A 367 11.80 -13.16 3.44
CA THR A 367 11.21 -14.04 4.45
C THR A 367 10.58 -15.28 3.82
N GLN A 368 9.90 -15.14 2.68
CA GLN A 368 9.35 -16.26 1.91
C GLN A 368 10.47 -17.16 1.36
N ASP A 369 11.57 -16.59 0.87
CA ASP A 369 12.71 -17.34 0.34
C ASP A 369 13.41 -18.15 1.44
N LEU A 370 13.61 -17.54 2.61
CA LEU A 370 14.12 -18.24 3.80
C LEU A 370 13.17 -19.36 4.23
N VAL A 371 11.86 -19.13 4.19
CA VAL A 371 10.86 -20.16 4.52
C VAL A 371 10.90 -21.30 3.50
N ASN A 372 10.97 -21.01 2.21
CA ASN A 372 11.06 -22.01 1.15
C ASN A 372 12.33 -22.86 1.28
N LEU A 373 13.46 -22.24 1.61
CA LEU A 373 14.71 -22.94 1.87
C LEU A 373 14.60 -23.90 3.07
N VAL A 374 13.91 -23.48 4.14
CA VAL A 374 13.65 -24.33 5.32
C VAL A 374 12.65 -25.45 5.00
N GLN A 375 11.62 -25.16 4.20
CA GLN A 375 10.55 -26.10 3.87
C GLN A 375 10.86 -27.00 2.66
N LYS A 376 11.99 -26.75 1.96
CA LYS A 376 12.36 -27.41 0.70
C LYS A 376 11.30 -27.27 -0.40
N ASN A 377 10.64 -26.12 -0.43
CA ASN A 377 9.75 -25.77 -1.53
C ASN A 377 10.58 -25.18 -2.68
N ASP A 378 10.07 -25.29 -3.91
CA ASP A 378 10.67 -24.62 -5.05
C ASP A 378 10.69 -23.09 -4.81
N PRO A 379 11.75 -22.38 -5.26
CA PRO A 379 11.82 -20.93 -5.15
C PRO A 379 10.65 -20.28 -5.89
N PRO A 380 10.23 -19.06 -5.49
CA PRO A 380 9.12 -18.38 -6.14
C PRO A 380 9.40 -18.15 -7.64
N ASP A 381 8.36 -18.32 -8.44
CA ASP A 381 8.41 -18.34 -9.92
C ASP A 381 8.76 -16.98 -10.57
N PHE A 382 8.94 -15.89 -9.81
CA PHE A 382 9.14 -14.55 -10.37
C PHE A 382 10.47 -13.93 -9.96
N ASP A 383 11.39 -13.82 -10.94
CA ASP A 383 12.68 -13.17 -10.80
C ASP A 383 12.67 -11.77 -11.45
N TRP A 384 12.91 -10.75 -10.63
CA TRP A 384 13.08 -9.38 -11.11
C TRP A 384 14.40 -9.17 -11.85
N GLN A 385 15.43 -10.01 -11.66
CA GLN A 385 16.74 -9.81 -12.27
C GLN A 385 16.68 -9.87 -13.80
N ASP A 386 16.10 -10.94 -14.35
CA ASP A 386 15.92 -11.08 -15.80
C ASP A 386 15.04 -9.96 -16.37
N CYS A 387 13.97 -9.60 -15.66
CA CYS A 387 13.10 -8.50 -16.07
C CYS A 387 13.86 -7.17 -16.08
N LEU A 388 14.63 -6.90 -15.03
CA LEU A 388 15.36 -5.67 -14.86
C LEU A 388 16.44 -5.53 -15.94
N LEU A 389 17.15 -6.62 -16.26
CA LEU A 389 18.11 -6.65 -17.35
C LEU A 389 17.45 -6.30 -18.70
N SER A 390 16.30 -6.90 -19.02
CA SER A 390 15.53 -6.54 -20.22
C SER A 390 15.09 -5.07 -20.22
N ILE A 391 14.65 -4.54 -19.06
CA ILE A 391 14.24 -3.14 -18.92
C ILE A 391 15.41 -2.19 -19.22
N ILE A 392 16.56 -2.37 -18.55
CA ILE A 392 17.70 -1.45 -18.70
C ILE A 392 18.38 -1.55 -20.07
N ARG A 393 18.14 -2.62 -20.83
CA ARG A 393 18.57 -2.74 -22.24
C ARG A 393 17.68 -1.98 -23.22
N THR A 394 16.55 -1.43 -22.77
CA THR A 394 15.70 -0.54 -23.57
C THR A 394 16.32 0.86 -23.61
N PHE A 395 17.43 0.99 -24.32
CA PHE A 395 18.26 2.21 -24.32
C PHE A 395 17.50 3.44 -24.83
N GLY A 396 17.80 4.60 -24.23
CA GLY A 396 17.21 5.88 -24.63
C GLY A 396 15.74 6.07 -24.23
N VAL A 397 15.07 5.03 -23.73
CA VAL A 397 13.72 5.12 -23.18
C VAL A 397 13.79 5.50 -21.69
N PRO A 398 12.92 6.41 -21.22
CA PRO A 398 12.83 6.73 -19.80
C PRO A 398 12.20 5.57 -19.01
N ILE A 399 12.91 5.16 -17.95
CA ILE A 399 12.44 4.18 -16.98
C ILE A 399 12.04 4.93 -15.72
N CYS A 400 10.76 4.91 -15.40
CA CYS A 400 10.16 5.63 -14.29
C CYS A 400 9.66 4.62 -13.27
N TYR A 401 10.07 4.76 -12.02
CA TYR A 401 9.58 3.88 -10.97
C TYR A 401 9.29 4.61 -9.67
N THR A 402 8.31 4.11 -8.94
CA THR A 402 7.94 4.64 -7.62
C THR A 402 8.37 3.70 -6.51
N SER A 403 8.56 4.20 -5.29
CA SER A 403 8.87 3.35 -4.13
C SER A 403 8.11 3.81 -2.88
N ILE A 404 7.80 2.87 -1.99
CA ILE A 404 7.01 3.14 -0.77
C ILE A 404 7.81 3.87 0.33
N SER A 405 9.11 3.60 0.42
CA SER A 405 10.00 4.20 1.42
C SER A 405 11.35 4.57 0.81
N ARG A 406 12.11 5.40 1.55
CA ARG A 406 13.43 5.86 1.10
C ARG A 406 14.42 4.72 1.00
N LEU A 407 14.40 3.83 1.99
CA LEU A 407 15.23 2.63 2.02
C LEU A 407 14.98 1.80 0.76
N LYS A 408 13.70 1.65 0.39
CA LYS A 408 13.33 0.89 -0.80
C LYS A 408 13.78 1.56 -2.09
N ALA A 409 13.57 2.88 -2.24
CA ALA A 409 14.05 3.63 -3.40
C ALA A 409 15.57 3.49 -3.59
N MET A 410 16.34 3.62 -2.50
CA MET A 410 17.79 3.45 -2.52
C MET A 410 18.19 2.02 -2.90
N SER A 411 17.53 1.02 -2.32
CA SER A 411 17.75 -0.40 -2.63
C SER A 411 17.48 -0.72 -4.10
N ASP A 412 16.36 -0.27 -4.65
CA ASP A 412 15.98 -0.50 -6.04
C ASP A 412 16.96 0.18 -7.02
N PHE A 413 17.42 1.40 -6.72
CA PHE A 413 18.44 2.05 -7.53
C PHE A 413 19.80 1.35 -7.47
N THR A 414 20.20 0.84 -6.30
CA THR A 414 21.42 0.02 -6.18
C THR A 414 21.32 -1.21 -7.07
N ALA A 415 20.16 -1.90 -7.10
CA ALA A 415 19.94 -3.05 -7.99
C ALA A 415 20.13 -2.67 -9.47
N ILE A 416 19.56 -1.53 -9.90
CA ILE A 416 19.74 -1.02 -11.26
C ILE A 416 21.22 -0.83 -11.59
N ASN A 417 21.97 -0.16 -10.71
CA ASN A 417 23.39 0.10 -10.93
C ASN A 417 24.26 -1.15 -10.93
N GLU A 418 23.94 -2.13 -10.07
CA GLU A 418 24.69 -3.38 -10.02
C GLU A 418 24.53 -4.16 -11.32
N ILE A 419 23.30 -4.37 -11.78
CA ILE A 419 23.03 -5.07 -13.05
C ILE A 419 23.60 -4.28 -14.24
N ALA A 420 23.46 -2.95 -14.24
CA ALA A 420 24.02 -2.10 -15.30
C ALA A 420 25.55 -2.20 -15.36
N ARG A 421 26.24 -2.15 -14.21
CA ARG A 421 27.70 -2.28 -14.11
C ARG A 421 28.17 -3.63 -14.64
N GLU A 422 27.48 -4.71 -14.31
CA GLU A 422 27.81 -6.07 -14.77
C GLU A 422 27.61 -6.24 -16.28
N ASN A 423 26.76 -5.42 -16.90
CA ASN A 423 26.42 -5.47 -18.32
C ASN A 423 27.02 -4.33 -19.15
N ASN A 424 27.94 -3.53 -18.60
CA ASN A 424 28.53 -2.36 -19.26
C ASN A 424 27.49 -1.36 -19.79
N ILE A 425 26.47 -1.08 -18.98
CA ILE A 425 25.42 -0.09 -19.25
C ILE A 425 25.67 1.13 -18.38
N ASP A 426 25.57 2.32 -18.98
CA ASP A 426 25.58 3.59 -18.26
C ASP A 426 24.15 3.94 -17.80
N VAL A 427 24.03 4.52 -16.60
CA VAL A 427 22.75 4.87 -15.98
C VAL A 427 22.78 6.34 -15.59
N LYS A 428 21.87 7.13 -16.16
CA LYS A 428 21.73 8.55 -15.88
C LYS A 428 20.40 8.83 -15.20
N ARG A 429 20.43 9.44 -14.02
CA ARG A 429 19.23 10.00 -13.38
C ARG A 429 18.82 11.31 -14.05
N ALA A 430 17.56 11.40 -14.46
CA ALA A 430 16.93 12.64 -14.92
C ALA A 430 16.09 13.31 -13.83
N TYR A 431 15.59 12.52 -12.87
CA TYR A 431 14.88 13.00 -11.68
C TYR A 431 15.40 12.23 -10.46
N ASN A 432 15.86 12.95 -9.44
CA ASN A 432 16.57 12.36 -8.28
C ASN A 432 15.58 11.91 -7.20
N ILE A 433 16.02 11.00 -6.31
CA ILE A 433 15.28 10.51 -5.14
C ILE A 433 14.79 11.71 -4.31
N THR A 434 13.57 12.12 -4.60
CA THR A 434 12.86 13.21 -3.94
C THR A 434 11.46 12.71 -3.70
N ASP A 435 10.86 13.20 -2.61
CA ASP A 435 9.49 12.87 -2.27
C ASP A 435 8.61 13.11 -3.49
N ASN A 436 7.83 12.12 -3.87
CA ASN A 436 6.88 12.25 -4.95
C ASN A 436 5.74 13.17 -4.47
N PRO A 437 5.58 14.38 -5.05
CA PRO A 437 4.49 15.27 -4.66
C PRO A 437 3.11 14.69 -5.02
N TYR A 438 3.09 13.66 -5.88
CA TYR A 438 1.91 12.91 -6.28
C TYR A 438 1.84 11.51 -5.66
N ARG A 439 2.56 11.25 -4.56
CA ARG A 439 2.35 10.03 -3.76
C ARG A 439 0.91 9.92 -3.25
N GLU A 440 0.51 8.72 -2.87
CA GLU A 440 -0.76 8.53 -2.19
C GLU A 440 -0.83 9.30 -0.87
N ILE A 441 -2.05 9.69 -0.49
CA ILE A 441 -2.31 10.42 0.76
C ILE A 441 -2.90 9.51 1.84
N LEU A 442 -3.21 8.26 1.51
CA LEU A 442 -3.62 7.24 2.46
C LEU A 442 -2.39 6.62 3.16
N PRO A 443 -2.22 6.83 4.47
CA PRO A 443 -1.06 6.33 5.20
C PRO A 443 -1.14 4.83 5.47
N LEU A 444 0.03 4.22 5.63
CA LEU A 444 0.22 2.82 5.98
C LEU A 444 1.26 2.72 7.09
N HIS A 445 1.13 1.72 7.96
CA HIS A 445 2.25 1.33 8.80
C HIS A 445 3.37 0.79 7.92
N ASN A 446 4.60 1.19 8.20
CA ASN A 446 5.73 0.70 7.43
C ASN A 446 5.89 -0.81 7.65
N PRO A 447 5.72 -1.63 6.61
CA PRO A 447 5.83 -3.07 6.77
C PRO A 447 7.28 -3.54 6.90
N ASP A 448 8.26 -2.69 6.52
CA ASP A 448 9.69 -3.00 6.56
C ASP A 448 10.24 -2.82 7.98
N PRO A 449 10.69 -3.91 8.63
CA PRO A 449 11.22 -3.84 9.99
C PRO A 449 12.61 -3.20 10.09
N LEU A 450 13.34 -3.06 8.98
CA LEU A 450 14.65 -2.41 8.95
C LEU A 450 14.54 -0.90 8.74
N ASP A 451 13.36 -0.41 8.37
CA ASP A 451 13.09 0.98 8.15
C ASP A 451 12.63 1.66 9.46
N LEU A 452 13.19 2.84 9.72
CA LEU A 452 12.88 3.64 10.92
C LEU A 452 11.63 4.51 10.72
N GLU A 453 11.19 4.71 9.47
CA GLU A 453 9.94 5.38 9.16
C GLU A 453 8.77 4.53 9.69
N ARG A 454 7.97 5.06 10.64
CA ARG A 454 6.80 4.34 11.18
C ARG A 454 5.63 4.29 10.19
N ILE A 455 5.50 5.33 9.38
CA ILE A 455 4.38 5.54 8.47
C ILE A 455 4.96 5.80 7.08
N VAL A 456 4.40 5.13 6.09
CA VAL A 456 4.76 5.25 4.68
C VAL A 456 3.51 5.45 3.82
N TYR A 457 3.73 5.82 2.56
CA TYR A 457 2.68 6.05 1.58
C TYR A 457 2.97 5.25 0.32
N ALA A 458 1.94 4.76 -0.37
CA ALA A 458 2.13 4.20 -1.70
C ALA A 458 2.67 5.28 -2.65
N ASN A 459 3.56 4.89 -3.56
CA ASN A 459 4.25 5.79 -4.49
C ASN A 459 4.98 6.98 -3.82
N ASN A 460 5.49 6.82 -2.59
CA ASN A 460 6.11 7.90 -1.80
C ASN A 460 7.30 8.58 -2.48
N TYR A 461 8.10 7.82 -3.22
CA TYR A 461 9.26 8.30 -3.96
C TYR A 461 9.06 8.04 -5.45
N LEU A 462 9.65 8.88 -6.30
CA LEU A 462 9.66 8.74 -7.75
C LEU A 462 11.10 8.90 -8.27
N GLU A 463 11.53 8.01 -9.14
CA GLU A 463 12.78 8.13 -9.89
C GLU A 463 12.53 8.03 -11.38
N VAL A 464 13.32 8.78 -12.15
CA VAL A 464 13.36 8.71 -13.62
C VAL A 464 14.79 8.52 -14.05
N VAL A 465 15.08 7.38 -14.68
CA VAL A 465 16.41 7.00 -15.15
C VAL A 465 16.42 6.72 -16.64
N PHE A 466 17.56 6.97 -17.26
CA PHE A 466 17.85 6.62 -18.64
C PHE A 466 19.05 5.69 -18.67
N THR A 467 19.05 4.74 -19.60
CA THR A 467 20.19 3.86 -19.83
C THR A 467 20.76 4.04 -21.23
N SER A 468 22.07 3.82 -21.35
CA SER A 468 22.80 3.84 -22.61
C SER A 468 23.96 2.87 -22.60
N ILE A 469 24.49 2.55 -23.78
CA ILE A 469 25.71 1.75 -23.92
C ILE A 469 26.87 2.54 -23.32
N LYS A 470 27.68 1.90 -22.47
CA LYS A 470 28.90 2.51 -21.93
C LYS A 470 29.96 2.54 -23.04
N HIS A 471 30.37 3.74 -23.42
CA HIS A 471 31.42 3.95 -24.43
C HIS A 471 32.81 3.75 -23.89
#